data_AF-A0A7S2M538-F1
#
_entry.id   AF-A0A7S2M538-F1
#
_cell.length_a   1.000
_cell.length_b   1.000
_cell.length_c   1.000
_cell.angle_alpha   90.00
_cell.angle_beta   90.00
_cell.angle_gamma   90.00
#
_symmetry.space_group_name_H-M   'P 1'
#
loop_
_entity.id
_entity.type
_entity.pdbx_description
1 polymer ?
#
loop_
_entity_poly.entity_id
_entity_poly.type
_entity_poly.pdbx_seq_one_letter_code
_entity_poly.pdbx_strand_id
1 'polypeptide(L)'
;MKPSRGAVSMAIIASTLTLGLARGFNIAKHLSRSSAGNTLTFRGAATSCSTPFRRSLHSTCFIPTDGESSSSKSSSSSSSALFSAAPAATASGATDNTSVNDDQSNEIEQAARKALTITGSLPPPCDFGGISYLDTSSLTENHSHRVLFILGGPGAGKGTQSERIVNTYKCVHLSVGDLLRSGAEKKDYPHADMVKECLVKGQIVPVELSLGLLRIAMDEKAQEAGSEFGSRIFLVDGFPRNYDNVEGWMEHMPSYTSVLGSLVYNCPIEVLEARIMTRAETSGRSDDNLDSARRRFQTFQTQTEPVVRALEMTEELQVEGNSSGESQLHIVNIDGTGTVEEVWDETEAAMNAYVKNDILTANMNLLKAIEGGNLKDFAALCDEQLLVESGSKTKKSIADIFEWYEGPISDGASSSISNAKVSIQDGIKALVSYDRTTKVGKIIRETREWEHGPTGWMCVSVRREDL
;
A
#
# COMPACT_ATOMS: atom_id res chain seq x y z
N MET A 1 13.43 62.99 16.34
CA MET A 1 13.66 62.58 17.74
C MET A 1 12.32 62.25 18.37
N LYS A 2 12.04 60.96 18.61
CA LYS A 2 10.86 60.46 19.34
C LYS A 2 11.26 60.21 20.80
N PRO A 3 10.40 60.46 21.79
CA PRO A 3 10.54 59.85 23.10
C PRO A 3 9.55 58.71 23.31
N SER A 4 10.03 57.71 24.04
CA SER A 4 9.34 56.52 24.53
C SER A 4 8.42 56.79 25.73
N ARG A 5 7.27 56.11 25.76
CA ARG A 5 6.50 55.70 26.96
C ARG A 5 5.91 54.33 26.59
N GLY A 6 5.85 53.30 27.41
CA GLY A 6 5.74 53.20 28.87
C GLY A 6 4.67 52.12 29.12
N ALA A 7 5.00 51.13 29.96
CA ALA A 7 4.32 49.85 30.16
C ALA A 7 2.84 49.90 30.60
N VAL A 8 2.11 48.80 30.34
CA VAL A 8 0.93 48.37 31.12
C VAL A 8 1.01 46.87 31.39
N SER A 9 0.66 46.51 32.63
CA SER A 9 0.75 45.21 33.28
C SER A 9 -0.55 44.39 33.19
N MET A 10 -0.40 43.06 33.32
CA MET A 10 -1.33 41.99 33.74
C MET A 10 -2.84 42.26 33.89
N ALA A 11 -3.64 41.35 33.34
CA ALA A 11 -4.78 40.74 34.07
C ALA A 11 -5.10 39.33 33.56
N ILE A 12 -5.28 38.43 34.54
CA ILE A 12 -5.68 37.03 34.49
C ILE A 12 -7.19 36.92 34.19
N ILE A 13 -7.59 35.98 33.34
CA ILE A 13 -8.90 35.30 33.47
C ILE A 13 -8.69 33.80 33.24
N ALA A 14 -8.87 33.03 34.31
CA ALA A 14 -9.19 31.62 34.30
C ALA A 14 -10.66 31.49 34.73
N SER A 15 -11.47 30.71 34.00
CA SER A 15 -12.62 29.94 34.52
C SER A 15 -13.24 29.05 33.42
N THR A 16 -12.89 27.76 33.53
CA THR A 16 -13.77 26.56 33.51
C THR A 16 -15.19 26.65 32.93
N LEU A 17 -15.51 25.76 31.98
CA LEU A 17 -16.48 24.69 32.24
C LEU A 17 -16.26 23.45 31.36
N THR A 18 -16.36 22.32 32.05
CA THR A 18 -16.23 20.91 31.73
C THR A 18 -17.35 20.39 30.81
N LEU A 19 -17.04 19.48 29.86
CA LEU A 19 -17.73 18.19 29.63
C LEU A 19 -17.17 17.53 28.35
N GLY A 20 -16.78 16.24 28.41
CA GLY A 20 -16.53 15.46 27.20
C GLY A 20 -15.47 14.34 27.25
N LEU A 21 -15.13 13.78 28.41
CA LEU A 21 -14.49 12.45 28.46
C LEU A 21 -15.57 11.38 28.31
N ALA A 22 -15.54 10.62 27.22
CA ALA A 22 -15.78 9.17 27.17
C ALA A 22 -16.10 8.70 25.75
N ARG A 23 -15.17 7.96 25.14
CA ARG A 23 -15.42 6.77 24.29
C ARG A 23 -14.09 6.09 23.95
N GLY A 24 -13.42 5.59 24.99
CA GLY A 24 -12.47 4.48 24.83
C GLY A 24 -13.29 3.19 24.68
N PHE A 25 -13.28 2.61 23.49
CA PHE A 25 -13.88 1.30 23.24
C PHE A 25 -12.99 0.25 23.90
N ASN A 26 -13.46 -0.31 25.02
CA ASN A 26 -12.78 -1.36 25.78
C ASN A 26 -13.09 -2.73 25.13
N ILE A 27 -12.16 -3.25 24.31
CA ILE A 27 -12.24 -4.58 23.66
C ILE A 27 -11.84 -5.70 24.64
N ALA A 28 -12.38 -5.69 25.86
CA ALA A 28 -12.05 -6.68 26.89
C ALA A 28 -13.26 -7.17 27.69
N LYS A 29 -14.47 -7.09 27.13
CA LYS A 29 -15.70 -7.50 27.83
C LYS A 29 -16.55 -8.60 27.19
N HIS A 30 -16.13 -9.17 26.06
CA HIS A 30 -16.89 -10.25 25.41
C HIS A 30 -16.35 -11.68 25.59
N LEU A 31 -15.31 -11.86 26.40
CA LEU A 31 -14.81 -13.19 26.78
C LEU A 31 -14.78 -13.33 28.32
N SER A 32 -15.96 -13.45 28.94
CA SER A 32 -16.03 -14.13 30.25
C SER A 32 -17.44 -14.68 30.51
N ARG A 33 -17.59 -15.99 30.30
CA ARG A 33 -18.48 -16.87 31.05
C ARG A 33 -18.19 -18.33 30.71
N SER A 34 -17.39 -19.00 31.53
CA SER A 34 -17.73 -20.29 32.16
C SER A 34 -16.54 -20.85 32.96
N SER A 35 -16.87 -21.42 34.13
CA SER A 35 -16.05 -22.21 35.08
C SER A 35 -14.95 -21.44 35.84
N ALA A 36 -15.15 -21.12 37.13
CA ALA A 36 -15.09 -21.99 38.31
C ALA A 36 -13.66 -22.39 38.69
N GLY A 37 -13.17 -21.89 39.84
CA GLY A 37 -12.05 -22.52 40.55
C GLY A 37 -10.98 -21.57 41.10
N ASN A 38 -11.09 -21.30 42.40
CA ASN A 38 -10.01 -21.06 43.38
C ASN A 38 -9.04 -19.87 43.20
N THR A 39 -9.35 -18.86 44.01
CA THR A 39 -8.45 -17.91 44.68
C THR A 39 -7.13 -18.52 45.14
N LEU A 40 -6.00 -17.94 44.71
CA LEU A 40 -4.78 -17.94 45.51
C LEU A 40 -4.04 -16.60 45.31
N THR A 41 -4.11 -15.79 46.36
CA THR A 41 -3.37 -14.54 46.55
C THR A 41 -1.89 -14.84 46.81
N PHE A 42 -0.97 -14.14 46.15
CA PHE A 42 0.34 -13.85 46.74
C PHE A 42 0.75 -12.39 46.51
N ARG A 43 1.15 -11.78 47.63
CA ARG A 43 1.62 -10.40 47.79
C ARG A 43 2.91 -10.16 47.03
N GLY A 44 3.05 -8.96 46.50
CA GLY A 44 4.27 -8.47 45.87
C GLY A 44 5.40 -8.14 46.84
N ALA A 45 6.55 -7.85 46.24
CA ALA A 45 7.59 -7.02 46.83
C ALA A 45 8.27 -6.25 45.69
N ALA A 46 7.97 -4.96 45.62
CA ALA A 46 8.77 -3.99 44.88
C ALA A 46 10.03 -3.70 45.70
N THR A 47 11.19 -3.66 45.06
CA THR A 47 12.31 -2.83 45.53
C THR A 47 12.99 -2.16 44.34
N SER A 48 13.00 -0.84 44.45
CA SER A 48 13.73 0.14 43.67
C SER A 48 15.24 0.01 43.82
N CYS A 49 16.01 0.28 42.76
CA CYS A 49 17.24 1.04 42.91
C CYS A 49 17.60 1.80 41.63
N SER A 50 18.27 2.91 41.85
CA SER A 50 18.32 4.12 41.04
C SER A 50 19.75 4.42 40.58
N THR A 51 19.85 5.12 39.44
CA THR A 51 20.88 6.12 39.08
C THR A 51 22.22 5.60 38.46
N PRO A 52 23.10 6.46 37.92
CA PRO A 52 23.13 6.83 36.49
C PRO A 52 24.58 6.86 35.91
N PHE A 53 24.80 6.91 34.59
CA PHE A 53 26.01 7.62 34.08
C PHE A 53 26.00 7.93 32.58
N ARG A 54 26.87 8.89 32.25
CA ARG A 54 26.96 9.83 31.13
C ARG A 54 27.73 9.32 29.88
N ARG A 55 27.24 9.78 28.72
CA ARG A 55 27.90 10.46 27.56
C ARG A 55 29.09 9.83 26.77
N SER A 56 28.92 9.94 25.43
CA SER A 56 29.91 10.30 24.38
C SER A 56 30.82 9.16 23.87
N LEU A 57 31.16 8.99 22.57
CA LEU A 57 31.45 9.92 21.47
C LEU A 57 31.15 9.30 20.08
N HIS A 58 31.05 10.21 19.09
CA HIS A 58 31.26 10.01 17.65
C HIS A 58 32.33 8.97 17.26
N SER A 59 32.10 8.25 16.17
CA SER A 59 33.16 7.98 15.20
C SER A 59 32.59 7.81 13.78
N THR A 60 32.76 8.85 12.99
CA THR A 60 32.73 8.86 11.53
C THR A 60 34.00 8.23 10.99
N CYS A 61 33.89 7.31 10.02
CA CYS A 61 35.03 6.91 9.20
C CYS A 61 34.61 6.88 7.72
N PHE A 62 34.95 7.99 7.05
CA PHE A 62 35.21 8.08 5.61
C PHE A 62 36.66 7.68 5.38
N ILE A 63 36.98 6.91 4.32
CA ILE A 63 38.12 7.11 3.40
C ILE A 63 37.83 6.32 2.09
N PRO A 64 38.24 6.83 0.91
CA PRO A 64 37.71 6.51 -0.42
C PRO A 64 38.67 5.62 -1.25
N THR A 65 38.30 5.29 -2.49
CA THR A 65 39.11 5.58 -3.70
C THR A 65 38.38 5.23 -5.00
N ASP A 66 38.62 6.10 -5.97
CA ASP A 66 38.07 6.23 -7.32
C ASP A 66 38.51 5.14 -8.31
N GLY A 67 37.83 5.10 -9.46
CA GLY A 67 38.26 4.36 -10.65
C GLY A 67 37.28 4.46 -11.81
N GLU A 68 37.30 5.59 -12.51
CA GLU A 68 36.59 5.87 -13.76
C GLU A 68 36.87 4.81 -14.86
N SER A 69 35.86 4.50 -15.68
CA SER A 69 36.00 4.64 -17.14
C SER A 69 34.65 4.59 -17.86
N SER A 70 34.50 5.56 -18.76
CA SER A 70 33.41 5.81 -19.69
C SER A 70 33.32 4.80 -20.84
N SER A 71 32.11 4.46 -21.29
CA SER A 71 31.84 4.38 -22.73
C SER A 71 30.35 4.53 -23.04
N SER A 72 30.05 5.61 -23.75
CA SER A 72 28.80 5.91 -24.45
C SER A 72 28.54 4.95 -25.60
N LYS A 73 27.30 4.43 -25.73
CA LYS A 73 26.69 4.12 -27.04
C LYS A 73 25.18 4.39 -26.99
N SER A 74 24.78 5.38 -27.78
CA SER A 74 23.43 5.63 -28.25
C SER A 74 23.04 4.64 -29.35
N SER A 75 21.84 4.10 -29.30
CA SER A 75 21.07 3.79 -30.51
C SER A 75 19.59 3.64 -30.19
N SER A 76 18.82 4.54 -30.77
CA SER A 76 17.38 4.49 -31.01
C SER A 76 16.97 3.26 -31.83
N SER A 77 15.83 2.64 -31.50
CA SER A 77 14.84 2.25 -32.49
C SER A 77 13.54 1.80 -31.83
N SER A 78 12.47 2.49 -32.22
CA SER A 78 11.06 2.16 -32.05
C SER A 78 10.72 0.74 -32.50
N SER A 79 9.73 0.09 -31.87
CA SER A 79 8.69 -0.68 -32.56
C SER A 79 7.55 -1.05 -31.62
N SER A 80 6.39 -0.51 -31.94
CA SER A 80 5.05 -0.93 -31.55
C SER A 80 4.69 -2.30 -32.16
N ALA A 81 4.04 -3.18 -31.40
CA ALA A 81 3.04 -4.11 -31.94
C ALA A 81 2.12 -4.64 -30.82
N LEU A 82 0.82 -4.54 -31.08
CA LEU A 82 -0.30 -5.10 -30.31
C LEU A 82 -0.66 -6.51 -30.82
N PHE A 83 -1.49 -7.19 -30.01
CA PHE A 83 -2.40 -8.33 -30.27
C PHE A 83 -1.92 -9.77 -30.03
N SER A 84 -2.50 -10.35 -28.96
CA SER A 84 -3.35 -11.54 -28.92
C SER A 84 -2.98 -12.75 -29.79
N ALA A 85 -2.62 -13.86 -29.14
CA ALA A 85 -3.07 -15.20 -29.53
C ALA A 85 -2.78 -16.23 -28.41
N ALA A 86 -3.84 -16.86 -27.91
CA ALA A 86 -3.84 -18.25 -27.47
C ALA A 86 -4.95 -18.97 -28.26
N PRO A 87 -4.97 -20.32 -28.41
CA PRO A 87 -3.97 -21.31 -28.02
C PRO A 87 -3.57 -22.27 -29.16
N ALA A 88 -2.49 -23.04 -28.99
CA ALA A 88 -2.32 -24.30 -29.70
C ALA A 88 -1.69 -25.33 -28.76
N ALA A 89 -2.49 -26.34 -28.42
CA ALA A 89 -2.08 -27.53 -27.71
C ALA A 89 -1.11 -28.36 -28.58
N THR A 90 0.02 -28.76 -28.00
CA THR A 90 0.70 -30.00 -28.36
C THR A 90 1.41 -30.56 -27.14
N ALA A 91 0.97 -31.74 -26.75
CA ALA A 91 1.51 -32.53 -25.66
C ALA A 91 2.85 -33.19 -26.01
N SER A 92 3.71 -33.29 -25.00
CA SER A 92 4.80 -34.26 -24.73
C SER A 92 5.96 -33.49 -24.11
N GLY A 93 6.54 -33.83 -22.96
CA GLY A 93 6.46 -35.00 -22.12
C GLY A 93 7.74 -34.97 -21.30
N ALA A 94 7.69 -34.36 -20.12
CA ALA A 94 8.72 -34.44 -19.10
C ALA A 94 8.02 -34.29 -17.75
N THR A 95 7.65 -35.42 -17.17
CA THR A 95 7.08 -35.53 -15.84
C THR A 95 8.16 -35.21 -14.82
N ASP A 96 8.02 -34.08 -14.12
CA ASP A 96 8.67 -33.90 -12.83
C ASP A 96 7.63 -34.11 -11.73
N ASN A 97 7.96 -35.02 -10.82
CA ASN A 97 7.08 -35.54 -9.79
C ASN A 97 7.03 -34.56 -8.61
N THR A 98 5.90 -33.88 -8.46
CA THR A 98 5.46 -33.37 -7.15
C THR A 98 4.03 -33.82 -6.93
N SER A 99 3.86 -34.96 -6.27
CA SER A 99 2.57 -35.39 -5.76
C SER A 99 2.18 -34.48 -4.60
N VAL A 100 1.51 -33.36 -4.91
CA VAL A 100 0.78 -32.59 -3.91
C VAL A 100 -0.32 -33.52 -3.38
N ASN A 101 -0.31 -33.82 -2.09
CA ASN A 101 -1.30 -34.70 -1.47
C ASN A 101 -2.71 -34.08 -1.65
N ASP A 102 -3.70 -34.89 -2.07
CA ASP A 102 -5.08 -34.45 -2.33
C ASP A 102 -5.69 -33.64 -1.15
N ASP A 103 -5.29 -33.97 0.08
CA ASP A 103 -5.72 -33.27 1.30
C ASP A 103 -5.21 -31.81 1.37
N GLN A 104 -3.97 -31.54 0.95
CA GLN A 104 -3.42 -30.18 0.95
C GLN A 104 -4.05 -29.31 -0.14
N SER A 105 -4.33 -29.89 -1.31
CA SER A 105 -5.01 -29.19 -2.40
C SER A 105 -6.42 -28.74 -2.00
N ASN A 106 -7.15 -29.59 -1.28
CA ASN A 106 -8.48 -29.26 -0.75
C ASN A 106 -8.45 -28.12 0.28
N GLU A 107 -7.45 -28.11 1.17
CA GLU A 107 -7.29 -27.03 2.15
C GLU A 107 -6.97 -25.68 1.49
N ILE A 108 -6.08 -25.67 0.48
CA ILE A 108 -5.75 -24.47 -0.30
C ILE A 108 -6.99 -23.93 -1.00
N GLU A 109 -7.76 -24.78 -1.66
CA GLU A 109 -8.98 -24.38 -2.36
C GLU A 109 -10.04 -23.85 -1.39
N GLN A 110 -10.20 -24.47 -0.21
CA GLN A 110 -11.11 -23.98 0.81
C GLN A 110 -10.66 -22.61 1.35
N ALA A 111 -9.37 -22.43 1.59
CA ALA A 111 -8.81 -21.15 2.01
C ALA A 111 -8.97 -20.07 0.93
N ALA A 112 -8.76 -20.41 -0.34
CA ALA A 112 -8.95 -19.51 -1.48
C ALA A 112 -10.41 -19.05 -1.59
N ARG A 113 -11.36 -19.98 -1.43
CA ARG A 113 -12.80 -19.66 -1.40
C ARG A 113 -13.20 -18.79 -0.23
N LYS A 114 -12.59 -19.00 0.94
CA LYS A 114 -12.77 -18.09 2.07
C LYS A 114 -12.22 -16.73 1.67
N ALA A 115 -10.95 -16.64 1.29
CA ALA A 115 -10.27 -15.39 0.93
C ALA A 115 -10.99 -14.53 -0.13
N LEU A 116 -11.89 -15.10 -0.96
CA LEU A 116 -12.81 -14.31 -1.79
C LEU A 116 -13.56 -13.21 -1.00
N THR A 117 -13.93 -13.40 0.26
CA THR A 117 -14.57 -12.31 1.03
C THR A 117 -13.62 -11.19 1.44
N ILE A 118 -12.29 -11.36 1.36
CA ILE A 118 -11.33 -10.24 1.43
C ILE A 118 -11.56 -9.29 0.25
N THR A 119 -11.92 -9.85 -0.90
CA THR A 119 -11.99 -9.16 -2.20
C THR A 119 -13.34 -8.53 -2.50
N GLY A 120 -14.43 -8.98 -1.86
CA GLY A 120 -15.80 -8.54 -2.13
C GLY A 120 -16.09 -7.06 -1.85
N SER A 121 -15.06 -6.27 -1.53
CA SER A 121 -15.11 -4.83 -1.29
C SER A 121 -14.59 -3.99 -2.45
N LEU A 122 -13.91 -4.59 -3.44
CA LEU A 122 -13.40 -3.85 -4.59
C LEU A 122 -14.51 -3.67 -5.66
N PRO A 123 -14.56 -2.53 -6.36
CA PRO A 123 -15.50 -2.35 -7.46
C PRO A 123 -15.09 -3.17 -8.70
N PRO A 124 -16.01 -3.38 -9.66
CA PRO A 124 -15.62 -3.97 -10.94
C PRO A 124 -14.71 -3.01 -11.73
N PRO A 125 -13.83 -3.53 -12.61
CA PRO A 125 -13.03 -2.70 -13.50
C PRO A 125 -13.90 -1.84 -14.44
N CYS A 126 -13.42 -0.64 -14.73
CA CYS A 126 -13.99 0.34 -15.63
C CYS A 126 -13.08 0.54 -16.85
N ASP A 127 -13.63 0.97 -17.98
CA ASP A 127 -12.83 1.37 -19.14
C ASP A 127 -12.63 2.89 -19.17
N PHE A 128 -11.40 3.31 -19.44
CA PHE A 128 -11.05 4.68 -19.77
C PHE A 128 -10.39 4.72 -21.14
N GLY A 129 -11.19 4.80 -22.21
CA GLY A 129 -10.69 4.99 -23.57
C GLY A 129 -9.76 3.86 -24.05
N GLY A 130 -10.05 2.63 -23.66
CA GLY A 130 -9.26 1.43 -23.95
C GLY A 130 -8.31 0.99 -22.82
N ILE A 131 -8.30 1.68 -21.68
CA ILE A 131 -7.51 1.29 -20.50
C ILE A 131 -8.47 0.77 -19.42
N SER A 132 -8.35 -0.52 -19.07
CA SER A 132 -9.00 -1.07 -17.88
C SER A 132 -8.35 -0.55 -16.59
N TYR A 133 -9.18 -0.13 -15.64
CA TYR A 133 -8.76 0.38 -14.33
C TYR A 133 -9.83 0.15 -13.25
N LEU A 134 -9.40 0.12 -11.98
CA LEU A 134 -10.30 0.03 -10.83
C LEU A 134 -10.72 1.42 -10.34
N ASP A 135 -12.02 1.69 -10.18
CA ASP A 135 -12.45 2.97 -9.59
C ASP A 135 -12.20 3.00 -8.08
N THR A 136 -11.21 3.77 -7.62
CA THR A 136 -10.82 3.81 -6.21
C THR A 136 -11.59 4.80 -5.34
N SER A 137 -12.63 5.47 -5.86
CA SER A 137 -13.40 6.49 -5.13
C SER A 137 -13.95 5.96 -3.80
N SER A 138 -14.65 4.81 -3.85
CA SER A 138 -15.26 4.18 -2.67
C SER A 138 -14.26 3.68 -1.62
N LEU A 139 -13.00 3.45 -2.03
CA LEU A 139 -11.92 2.98 -1.16
C LEU A 139 -11.38 4.10 -0.26
N THR A 140 -11.69 5.36 -0.59
CA THR A 140 -11.25 6.54 0.17
C THR A 140 -12.38 7.19 0.98
N GLU A 141 -13.64 7.03 0.55
CA GLU A 141 -14.81 7.65 1.18
C GLU A 141 -15.21 7.04 2.54
N ASN A 142 -15.00 5.74 2.73
CA ASN A 142 -15.46 5.02 3.92
C ASN A 142 -14.48 5.06 5.11
N HIS A 143 -13.47 5.95 5.08
CA HIS A 143 -12.38 5.97 6.08
C HIS A 143 -11.66 4.62 6.24
N SER A 144 -11.68 3.80 5.18
CA SER A 144 -11.02 2.50 5.13
C SER A 144 -9.55 2.69 4.79
N HIS A 145 -8.65 2.02 5.51
CA HIS A 145 -7.23 2.03 5.17
C HIS A 145 -6.98 1.11 3.96
N ARG A 146 -6.36 1.66 2.92
CA ARG A 146 -5.95 0.90 1.74
C ARG A 146 -4.73 0.04 2.08
N VAL A 147 -4.81 -1.25 1.84
CA VAL A 147 -3.77 -2.22 2.26
C VAL A 147 -3.24 -2.97 1.05
N LEU A 148 -1.91 -3.13 0.99
CA LEU A 148 -1.23 -4.01 0.07
C LEU A 148 -0.35 -4.98 0.89
N PHE A 149 -0.56 -6.29 0.72
CA PHE A 149 0.24 -7.28 1.43
C PHE A 149 1.60 -7.48 0.76
N ILE A 150 2.67 -7.52 1.55
CA ILE A 150 4.03 -7.81 1.09
C ILE A 150 4.43 -9.19 1.59
N LEU A 151 4.44 -10.16 0.67
CA LEU A 151 4.62 -11.58 0.96
C LEU A 151 5.92 -12.12 0.35
N GLY A 152 6.39 -13.24 0.89
CA GLY A 152 7.62 -13.91 0.46
C GLY A 152 8.50 -14.37 1.63
N GLY A 153 9.45 -15.25 1.33
CA GLY A 153 10.30 -15.88 2.33
C GLY A 153 11.23 -14.91 3.08
N PRO A 154 11.76 -15.30 4.26
CA PRO A 154 12.90 -14.58 4.83
C PRO A 154 14.06 -14.59 3.82
N GLY A 155 14.73 -13.44 3.61
CA GLY A 155 15.79 -13.32 2.61
C GLY A 155 15.33 -12.95 1.18
N ALA A 156 14.03 -12.88 0.92
CA ALA A 156 13.48 -12.58 -0.41
C ALA A 156 13.63 -11.11 -0.87
N GLY A 157 14.28 -10.24 -0.09
CA GLY A 157 14.48 -8.83 -0.46
C GLY A 157 13.32 -7.87 -0.13
N LYS A 158 12.21 -8.36 0.44
CA LYS A 158 11.02 -7.56 0.81
C LYS A 158 11.33 -6.22 1.49
N GLY A 159 12.19 -6.23 2.52
CA GLY A 159 12.50 -5.02 3.27
C GLY A 159 13.15 -3.92 2.42
N THR A 160 14.07 -4.31 1.53
CA THR A 160 14.72 -3.40 0.58
C THR A 160 13.71 -2.80 -0.40
N GLN A 161 12.82 -3.63 -0.93
CA GLN A 161 11.81 -3.17 -1.88
C GLN A 161 10.73 -2.32 -1.20
N SER A 162 10.26 -2.70 -0.01
CA SER A 162 9.35 -1.88 0.80
C SER A 162 9.91 -0.48 1.09
N GLU A 163 11.20 -0.36 1.41
CA GLU A 163 11.84 0.95 1.61
C GLU A 163 11.81 1.80 0.33
N ARG A 164 12.10 1.20 -0.83
CA ARG A 164 11.99 1.89 -2.12
C ARG A 164 10.57 2.27 -2.47
N ILE A 165 9.58 1.42 -2.18
CA ILE A 165 8.15 1.73 -2.38
C ILE A 165 7.77 2.93 -1.51
N VAL A 166 8.15 2.95 -0.23
CA VAL A 166 7.89 4.10 0.67
C VAL A 166 8.52 5.37 0.13
N ASN A 167 9.76 5.31 -0.35
CA ASN A 167 10.47 6.48 -0.87
C ASN A 167 9.86 7.02 -2.17
N THR A 168 9.40 6.13 -3.06
CA THR A 168 8.86 6.48 -4.39
C THR A 168 7.39 6.86 -4.30
N TYR A 169 6.55 5.97 -3.75
CA TYR A 169 5.08 6.10 -3.75
C TYR A 169 4.51 6.68 -2.45
N LYS A 170 5.36 7.04 -1.48
CA LYS A 170 4.95 7.66 -0.21
C LYS A 170 3.97 6.83 0.61
N CYS A 171 3.96 5.52 0.38
CA CYS A 171 3.24 4.53 1.15
C CYS A 171 3.73 4.46 2.60
N VAL A 172 2.99 3.76 3.45
CA VAL A 172 3.38 3.49 4.84
C VAL A 172 3.72 2.02 4.98
N HIS A 173 4.97 1.70 5.31
CA HIS A 173 5.38 0.32 5.59
C HIS A 173 5.15 -0.05 7.04
N LEU A 174 4.41 -1.13 7.25
CA LEU A 174 4.13 -1.74 8.55
C LEU A 174 4.64 -3.18 8.55
N SER A 175 5.79 -3.43 9.19
CA SER A 175 6.26 -4.78 9.44
C SER A 175 5.64 -5.35 10.70
N VAL A 176 4.84 -6.41 10.58
CA VAL A 176 4.22 -7.06 11.75
C VAL A 176 5.26 -7.58 12.73
N GLY A 177 6.39 -8.08 12.23
CA GLY A 177 7.51 -8.50 13.08
C GLY A 177 8.12 -7.36 13.91
N ASP A 178 8.24 -6.16 13.34
CA ASP A 178 8.77 -5.00 14.06
C ASP A 178 7.73 -4.41 15.03
N LEU A 179 6.45 -4.43 14.68
CA LEU A 179 5.36 -4.07 15.59
C LEU A 179 5.31 -5.01 16.80
N LEU A 180 5.50 -6.31 16.59
CA LEU A 180 5.56 -7.30 17.68
C LEU A 180 6.79 -7.09 18.57
N ARG A 181 7.98 -6.86 17.99
CA ARG A 181 9.21 -6.58 18.75
C ARG A 181 9.07 -5.32 19.61
N SER A 182 8.70 -4.20 18.98
CA SER A 182 8.52 -2.92 19.68
C SER A 182 7.38 -2.98 20.71
N GLY A 183 6.29 -3.69 20.41
CA GLY A 183 5.21 -3.96 21.34
C GLY A 183 5.66 -4.73 22.58
N ALA A 184 6.49 -5.75 22.41
CA ALA A 184 7.02 -6.58 23.50
C ALA A 184 8.09 -5.87 24.37
N GLU A 185 8.62 -4.74 23.92
CA GLU A 185 9.50 -3.87 24.72
C GLU A 185 8.71 -2.89 25.61
N LYS A 186 7.43 -2.66 25.33
CA LYS A 186 6.57 -1.78 26.15
C LYS A 186 6.32 -2.44 27.52
N LYS A 187 6.61 -1.69 28.59
CA LYS A 187 6.53 -2.19 29.98
C LYS A 187 5.16 -2.73 30.38
N ASP A 188 4.09 -2.20 29.79
CA ASP A 188 2.71 -2.52 30.16
C ASP A 188 2.02 -3.44 29.13
N TYR A 189 2.76 -4.08 28.23
CA TYR A 189 2.18 -5.00 27.26
C TYR A 189 2.01 -6.41 27.87
N PRO A 190 0.77 -6.88 28.13
CA PRO A 190 0.54 -8.11 28.91
C PRO A 190 1.06 -9.39 28.23
N HIS A 191 1.23 -9.35 26.91
CA HIS A 191 1.65 -10.50 26.09
C HIS A 191 3.14 -10.44 25.70
N ALA A 192 3.93 -9.55 26.30
CA ALA A 192 5.33 -9.34 25.94
C ALA A 192 6.18 -10.62 25.97
N ASP A 193 6.06 -11.44 27.02
CA ASP A 193 6.87 -12.65 27.16
C ASP A 193 6.48 -13.72 26.13
N MET A 194 5.17 -13.91 25.89
CA MET A 194 4.66 -14.82 24.86
C MET A 194 5.14 -14.40 23.46
N VAL A 195 5.05 -13.10 23.14
CA VAL A 195 5.51 -12.57 21.85
C VAL A 195 7.01 -12.80 21.69
N LYS A 196 7.82 -12.50 22.71
CA LYS A 196 9.28 -12.78 22.68
C LYS A 196 9.58 -14.25 22.46
N GLU A 197 8.86 -15.14 23.15
CA GLU A 197 9.03 -16.58 23.01
C GLU A 197 8.70 -17.05 21.59
N CYS A 198 7.56 -16.62 21.02
CA CYS A 198 7.19 -16.95 19.65
C CYS A 198 8.22 -16.45 18.64
N LEU A 199 8.71 -15.21 18.79
CA LEU A 199 9.72 -14.62 17.91
C LEU A 199 11.03 -15.42 17.95
N VAL A 200 11.54 -15.73 19.15
CA VAL A 200 12.75 -16.57 19.32
C VAL A 200 12.54 -17.98 18.78
N LYS A 201 11.31 -18.50 18.83
CA LYS A 201 10.96 -19.83 18.30
C LYS A 201 10.68 -19.87 16.81
N GLY A 202 10.59 -18.72 16.14
CA GLY A 202 10.15 -18.64 14.74
C GLY A 202 8.68 -19.03 14.54
N GLN A 203 7.89 -19.02 15.61
CA GLN A 203 6.46 -19.37 15.61
C GLN A 203 5.59 -18.16 15.23
N ILE A 204 4.38 -18.44 14.77
CA ILE A 204 3.39 -17.41 14.49
C ILE A 204 2.72 -16.99 15.80
N VAL A 205 2.63 -15.68 16.04
CA VAL A 205 1.93 -15.09 17.18
C VAL A 205 0.42 -15.17 16.93
N PRO A 206 -0.43 -15.36 17.96
CA PRO A 206 -1.88 -15.31 17.83
C PRO A 206 -2.37 -14.11 17.00
N VAL A 207 -3.35 -14.37 16.12
CA VAL A 207 -3.79 -13.42 15.09
C VAL A 207 -4.30 -12.12 15.69
N GLU A 208 -5.02 -12.19 16.81
CA GLU A 208 -5.65 -11.04 17.46
C GLU A 208 -4.62 -10.03 17.96
N LEU A 209 -3.46 -10.51 18.42
CA LEU A 209 -2.36 -9.63 18.85
C LEU A 209 -1.75 -8.91 17.66
N SER A 210 -1.55 -9.61 16.54
CA SER A 210 -1.00 -9.03 15.31
C SER A 210 -1.95 -7.99 14.71
N LEU A 211 -3.24 -8.31 14.62
CA LEU A 211 -4.27 -7.40 14.11
C LEU A 211 -4.45 -6.17 15.02
N GLY A 212 -4.43 -6.37 16.35
CA GLY A 212 -4.52 -5.27 17.30
C GLY A 212 -3.37 -4.27 17.15
N LEU A 213 -2.14 -4.75 17.01
CA LEU A 213 -0.97 -3.90 16.79
C LEU A 213 -1.01 -3.20 15.42
N LEU A 214 -1.44 -3.90 14.37
CA LEU A 214 -1.61 -3.32 13.04
C LEU A 214 -2.61 -2.17 13.04
N ARG A 215 -3.78 -2.35 13.68
CA ARG A 215 -4.80 -1.29 13.77
C ARG A 215 -4.28 -0.06 14.49
N ILE A 216 -3.62 -0.24 15.64
CA ILE A 216 -3.01 0.88 16.38
C ILE A 216 -2.00 1.62 15.48
N ALA A 217 -1.13 0.89 14.78
CA ALA A 217 -0.12 1.49 13.91
C ALA A 217 -0.74 2.22 12.71
N MET A 218 -1.80 1.68 12.10
CA MET A 218 -2.56 2.33 11.03
C MET A 218 -3.22 3.63 11.50
N ASP A 219 -3.90 3.60 12.65
CA ASP A 219 -4.54 4.78 13.25
C ASP A 219 -3.51 5.87 13.57
N GLU A 220 -2.39 5.51 14.21
CA GLU A 220 -1.32 6.44 14.55
C GLU A 220 -0.77 7.11 13.28
N LYS A 221 -0.47 6.32 12.25
CA LYS A 221 0.07 6.82 10.97
C LYS A 221 -0.92 7.66 10.18
N ALA A 222 -2.21 7.32 10.23
CA ALA A 222 -3.25 8.09 9.57
C ALA A 222 -3.50 9.46 10.25
N GLN A 223 -3.21 9.57 11.55
CA GLN A 223 -3.36 10.81 12.32
C GLN A 223 -2.11 11.69 12.32
N GLU A 224 -0.98 11.24 11.75
CA GLU A 224 0.25 12.03 11.67
C GLU A 224 0.01 13.33 10.89
N ALA A 225 -0.12 14.43 11.63
CA ALA A 225 -0.35 15.76 11.09
C ALA A 225 0.81 16.19 10.17
N GLY A 226 0.48 16.80 9.03
CA GLY A 226 1.48 17.26 8.06
C GLY A 226 1.81 16.24 6.97
N SER A 227 0.94 15.25 6.73
CA SER A 227 1.07 14.39 5.56
C SER A 227 0.98 15.22 4.27
N GLU A 228 2.12 15.40 3.58
CA GLU A 228 2.20 16.05 2.26
C GLU A 228 1.44 15.28 1.17
N PHE A 229 1.03 14.04 1.47
CA PHE A 229 0.35 13.13 0.57
C PHE A 229 -0.99 12.73 1.22
N GLY A 230 -2.09 12.71 0.46
CA GLY A 230 -3.42 12.28 0.91
C GLY A 230 -3.50 10.83 1.37
N SER A 231 -4.66 10.17 1.18
CA SER A 231 -4.84 8.78 1.65
C SER A 231 -3.77 7.83 1.07
N ARG A 232 -2.94 7.27 1.96
CA ARG A 232 -1.78 6.43 1.60
C ARG A 232 -2.15 4.95 1.57
N ILE A 233 -1.37 4.18 0.83
CA ILE A 233 -1.41 2.71 0.88
C ILE A 233 -0.53 2.24 2.05
N PHE A 234 -1.06 1.34 2.87
CA PHE A 234 -0.34 0.63 3.92
C PHE A 234 0.23 -0.68 3.37
N LEU A 235 1.56 -0.77 3.33
CA LEU A 235 2.28 -1.99 2.98
C LEU A 235 2.38 -2.85 4.23
N VAL A 236 1.61 -3.93 4.30
CA VAL A 236 1.60 -4.84 5.44
C VAL A 236 2.55 -6.00 5.14
N ASP A 237 3.71 -5.99 5.79
CA ASP A 237 4.78 -6.98 5.60
C ASP A 237 4.80 -8.00 6.74
N GLY A 238 4.83 -9.28 6.36
CA GLY A 238 4.85 -10.40 7.30
C GLY A 238 3.47 -10.80 7.81
N PHE A 239 2.41 -10.50 7.05
CA PHE A 239 1.04 -10.95 7.28
C PHE A 239 0.27 -10.96 5.94
N PRO A 240 -0.66 -11.92 5.70
CA PRO A 240 -0.92 -13.11 6.51
C PRO A 240 0.19 -14.16 6.41
N ARG A 241 0.42 -14.94 7.48
CA ARG A 241 1.46 -15.99 7.53
C ARG A 241 0.94 -17.43 7.63
N ASN A 242 -0.34 -17.60 7.93
CA ASN A 242 -1.06 -18.88 7.97
C ASN A 242 -2.56 -18.63 7.71
N TYR A 243 -3.35 -19.70 7.62
CA TYR A 243 -4.80 -19.57 7.39
C TYR A 243 -5.53 -18.87 8.53
N ASP A 244 -5.14 -19.08 9.79
CA ASP A 244 -5.74 -18.34 10.92
C ASP A 244 -5.57 -16.82 10.77
N ASN A 245 -4.46 -16.36 10.18
CA ASN A 245 -4.26 -14.94 9.87
C ASN A 245 -5.22 -14.45 8.78
N VAL A 246 -5.44 -15.26 7.74
CA VAL A 246 -6.41 -14.96 6.68
C VAL A 246 -7.82 -14.87 7.29
N GLU A 247 -8.24 -15.87 8.05
CA GLU A 247 -9.56 -15.92 8.69
C GLU A 247 -9.75 -14.77 9.68
N GLY A 248 -8.78 -14.52 10.56
CA GLY A 248 -8.86 -13.42 11.52
C GLY A 248 -8.90 -12.05 10.84
N TRP A 249 -8.18 -11.86 9.72
CA TRP A 249 -8.29 -10.63 8.93
C TRP A 249 -9.72 -10.45 8.43
N MET A 250 -10.32 -11.50 7.88
CA MET A 250 -11.66 -11.48 7.32
C MET A 250 -12.75 -11.26 8.36
N GLU A 251 -12.53 -11.70 9.59
CA GLU A 251 -13.48 -11.46 10.68
C GLU A 251 -13.40 -10.02 11.20
N HIS A 252 -12.20 -9.43 11.27
CA HIS A 252 -11.98 -8.23 12.07
C HIS A 252 -11.60 -6.96 11.30
N MET A 253 -11.17 -7.07 10.05
CA MET A 253 -10.61 -5.97 9.25
C MET A 253 -11.46 -5.45 8.08
N PRO A 254 -12.50 -6.12 7.53
CA PRO A 254 -13.18 -5.63 6.32
C PRO A 254 -13.90 -4.28 6.47
N SER A 255 -14.36 -3.95 7.69
CA SER A 255 -14.99 -2.64 7.95
C SER A 255 -13.99 -1.50 8.15
N TYR A 256 -12.70 -1.81 8.16
CA TYR A 256 -11.62 -0.89 8.51
C TYR A 256 -10.54 -0.80 7.43
N THR A 257 -10.48 -1.79 6.53
CA THR A 257 -9.47 -1.88 5.48
C THR A 257 -10.06 -2.30 4.14
N SER A 258 -9.43 -1.82 3.08
CA SER A 258 -9.67 -2.22 1.71
C SER A 258 -8.39 -2.82 1.17
N VAL A 259 -8.38 -4.15 0.97
CA VAL A 259 -7.21 -4.87 0.48
C VAL A 259 -7.16 -4.75 -1.03
N LEU A 260 -6.09 -4.15 -1.55
CA LEU A 260 -5.86 -3.93 -2.97
C LEU A 260 -5.26 -5.16 -3.68
N GLY A 261 -4.53 -6.00 -2.94
CA GLY A 261 -3.77 -7.10 -3.52
C GLY A 261 -2.59 -7.54 -2.68
N SER A 262 -1.64 -8.21 -3.33
CA SER A 262 -0.36 -8.56 -2.74
C SER A 262 0.79 -8.46 -3.74
N LEU A 263 1.95 -8.03 -3.25
CA LEU A 263 3.24 -8.23 -3.92
C LEU A 263 3.91 -9.45 -3.30
N VAL A 264 4.14 -10.49 -4.11
CA VAL A 264 4.71 -11.77 -3.68
C VAL A 264 6.12 -11.90 -4.25
N TYR A 265 7.12 -11.81 -3.37
CA TYR A 265 8.52 -11.94 -3.75
C TYR A 265 8.94 -13.41 -3.72
N ASN A 266 9.00 -14.02 -4.89
CA ASN A 266 9.32 -15.42 -5.07
C ASN A 266 10.83 -15.62 -5.22
N CYS A 267 11.37 -16.59 -4.49
CA CYS A 267 12.78 -16.91 -4.59
C CYS A 267 12.95 -18.40 -4.26
N PRO A 268 13.73 -19.16 -5.05
CA PRO A 268 14.11 -20.51 -4.71
C PRO A 268 14.76 -20.56 -3.34
N ILE A 269 14.56 -21.68 -2.64
CA ILE A 269 15.04 -21.81 -1.28
C ILE A 269 16.55 -21.63 -1.19
N GLU A 270 17.29 -22.22 -2.10
CA GLU A 270 18.75 -22.16 -2.12
C GLU A 270 19.26 -20.71 -2.10
N VAL A 271 18.56 -19.80 -2.78
CA VAL A 271 18.85 -18.37 -2.80
C VAL A 271 18.50 -17.70 -1.47
N LEU A 272 17.34 -18.04 -0.89
CA LEU A 272 16.91 -17.52 0.42
C LEU A 272 17.88 -17.93 1.53
N GLU A 273 18.30 -19.20 1.58
CA GLU A 273 19.25 -19.70 2.58
C GLU A 273 20.58 -18.95 2.46
N ALA A 274 21.14 -18.87 1.25
CA ALA A 274 22.40 -18.18 1.01
C ALA A 274 22.35 -16.71 1.47
N ARG A 275 21.26 -15.99 1.17
CA ARG A 275 21.08 -14.59 1.57
C ARG A 275 20.93 -14.43 3.09
N ILE A 276 20.25 -15.35 3.77
CA ILE A 276 20.10 -15.28 5.23
C ILE A 276 21.41 -15.58 5.94
N MET A 277 22.21 -16.54 5.44
CA MET A 277 23.54 -16.84 5.98
C MET A 277 24.42 -15.59 6.01
N THR A 278 24.53 -14.90 4.86
CA THR A 278 25.30 -13.64 4.75
C THR A 278 24.74 -12.53 5.64
N ARG A 279 23.42 -12.49 5.83
CA ARG A 279 22.78 -11.49 6.70
C ARG A 279 23.05 -11.74 8.18
N ALA A 280 23.06 -12.99 8.64
CA ALA A 280 23.31 -13.33 10.04
C ALA A 280 24.74 -12.91 10.48
N GLU A 281 25.67 -12.78 9.54
CA GLU A 281 27.02 -12.27 9.78
C GLU A 281 27.08 -10.74 9.95
N THR A 282 26.04 -10.01 9.53
CA THR A 282 26.02 -8.54 9.47
C THR A 282 24.89 -7.88 10.28
N SER A 283 23.85 -8.63 10.69
CA SER A 283 22.70 -8.06 11.39
C SER A 283 22.87 -8.02 12.92
N GLY A 284 22.59 -6.86 13.51
CA GLY A 284 22.62 -6.64 14.96
C GLY A 284 21.33 -7.02 15.71
N ARG A 285 20.51 -7.96 15.21
CA ARG A 285 19.29 -8.39 15.92
C ARG A 285 19.62 -9.44 16.98
N SER A 286 19.04 -9.32 18.16
CA SER A 286 19.28 -10.23 19.28
C SER A 286 18.71 -11.64 19.07
N ASP A 287 17.78 -11.81 18.13
CA ASP A 287 17.14 -13.08 17.75
C ASP A 287 17.64 -13.68 16.42
N ASP A 288 18.62 -13.03 15.76
CA ASP A 288 19.23 -13.53 14.52
C ASP A 288 20.36 -14.52 14.85
N ASN A 289 20.02 -15.79 15.02
CA ASN A 289 20.97 -16.90 14.96
C ASN A 289 20.55 -17.89 13.87
N LEU A 290 21.51 -18.72 13.42
CA LEU A 290 21.30 -19.67 12.33
C LEU A 290 20.10 -20.59 12.55
N ASP A 291 19.89 -21.03 13.79
CA ASP A 291 18.77 -21.93 14.14
C ASP A 291 17.42 -21.20 14.14
N SER A 292 17.39 -19.91 14.51
CA SER A 292 16.22 -19.04 14.39
C SER A 292 15.85 -18.79 12.93
N ALA A 293 16.84 -18.52 12.09
CA ALA A 293 16.67 -18.37 10.64
C ALA A 293 16.07 -19.63 10.00
N ARG A 294 16.63 -20.81 10.29
CA ARG A 294 16.12 -22.09 9.79
C ARG A 294 14.69 -22.37 10.24
N ARG A 295 14.36 -22.11 11.51
CA ARG A 295 12.99 -22.26 12.00
C ARG A 295 12.01 -21.33 11.29
N ARG A 296 12.38 -20.07 11.07
CA ARG A 296 11.55 -19.11 10.32
C ARG A 296 11.34 -19.56 8.88
N PHE A 297 12.35 -20.17 8.28
CA PHE A 297 12.25 -20.73 6.95
C PHE A 297 11.28 -21.93 6.90
N GLN A 298 11.41 -22.88 7.84
CA GLN A 298 10.50 -24.01 7.96
C GLN A 298 9.04 -23.55 8.18
N THR A 299 8.83 -22.55 9.05
CA THR A 299 7.50 -21.95 9.24
C THR A 299 6.97 -21.32 7.95
N PHE A 300 7.83 -20.67 7.15
CA PHE A 300 7.41 -20.10 5.87
C PHE A 300 6.91 -21.18 4.91
N GLN A 301 7.68 -22.25 4.68
CA GLN A 301 7.27 -23.36 3.79
C GLN A 301 5.98 -24.05 4.26
N THR A 302 5.89 -24.32 5.56
CA THR A 302 4.79 -25.15 6.10
C THR A 302 3.50 -24.37 6.31
N GLN A 303 3.55 -23.05 6.50
CA GLN A 303 2.39 -22.25 6.89
C GLN A 303 2.13 -21.05 5.98
N THR A 304 3.16 -20.36 5.50
CA THR A 304 3.00 -19.13 4.71
C THR A 304 2.88 -19.39 3.21
N GLU A 305 3.66 -20.32 2.67
CA GLU A 305 3.61 -20.71 1.26
C GLU A 305 2.20 -21.24 0.84
N PRO A 306 1.49 -22.05 1.65
CA PRO A 306 0.11 -22.43 1.34
C PRO A 306 -0.85 -21.24 1.28
N VAL A 307 -0.63 -20.20 2.10
CA VAL A 307 -1.44 -18.96 2.05
C VAL A 307 -1.20 -18.19 0.76
N VAL A 308 0.06 -18.09 0.31
CA VAL A 308 0.38 -17.46 -0.98
C VAL A 308 -0.36 -18.17 -2.11
N ARG A 309 -0.28 -19.51 -2.16
CA ARG A 309 -1.02 -20.31 -3.15
C ARG A 309 -2.52 -20.12 -3.07
N ALA A 310 -3.08 -20.02 -1.86
CA ALA A 310 -4.51 -19.78 -1.69
C ALA A 310 -4.92 -18.40 -2.24
N LEU A 311 -4.10 -17.36 -2.05
CA LEU A 311 -4.37 -16.02 -2.59
C LEU A 311 -4.26 -15.99 -4.12
N GLU A 312 -3.27 -16.67 -4.70
CA GLU A 312 -3.15 -16.84 -6.16
C GLU A 312 -4.38 -17.55 -6.74
N MET A 313 -4.81 -18.65 -6.10
CA MET A 313 -6.01 -19.37 -6.50
C MET A 313 -7.28 -18.52 -6.34
N THR A 314 -7.33 -17.59 -5.38
CA THR A 314 -8.44 -16.64 -5.27
C THR A 314 -8.53 -15.74 -6.51
N GLU A 315 -7.41 -15.26 -7.04
CA GLU A 315 -7.38 -14.48 -8.29
C GLU A 315 -7.88 -15.30 -9.48
N GLU A 316 -7.44 -16.56 -9.62
CA GLU A 316 -7.92 -17.46 -10.67
C GLU A 316 -9.44 -17.69 -10.59
N LEU A 317 -9.97 -17.97 -9.39
CA LEU A 317 -11.40 -18.17 -9.17
C LEU A 317 -12.23 -16.91 -9.49
N GLN A 318 -11.68 -15.71 -9.27
CA GLN A 318 -12.34 -14.47 -9.66
C GLN A 318 -12.43 -14.32 -11.18
N VAL A 319 -11.36 -14.67 -11.90
CA VAL A 319 -11.31 -14.61 -13.37
C VAL A 319 -12.33 -15.59 -13.97
N GLU A 320 -12.41 -16.81 -13.46
CA GLU A 320 -13.39 -17.81 -13.93
C GLU A 320 -14.84 -17.40 -13.67
N GLY A 321 -15.11 -16.75 -12.54
CA GLY A 321 -16.45 -16.32 -12.14
C GLY A 321 -16.93 -15.02 -12.79
N ASN A 322 -16.03 -14.23 -13.37
CA ASN A 322 -16.34 -12.90 -13.89
C ASN A 322 -16.41 -12.88 -15.42
N SER A 323 -17.53 -12.44 -15.98
CA SER A 323 -17.74 -12.34 -17.43
C SER A 323 -16.73 -11.43 -18.15
N SER A 324 -16.06 -10.52 -17.42
CA SER A 324 -15.02 -9.65 -17.98
C SER A 324 -13.64 -10.33 -18.08
N GLY A 325 -13.44 -11.50 -17.45
CA GLY A 325 -12.15 -12.18 -17.40
C GLY A 325 -11.06 -11.42 -16.62
N GLU A 326 -11.45 -10.44 -15.79
CA GLU A 326 -10.51 -9.64 -14.98
C GLU A 326 -10.78 -9.85 -13.49
N SER A 327 -9.71 -10.08 -12.74
CA SER A 327 -9.70 -10.11 -11.28
C SER A 327 -9.67 -8.69 -10.73
N GLN A 328 -10.35 -8.47 -9.60
CA GLN A 328 -10.31 -7.20 -8.88
C GLN A 328 -9.16 -7.17 -7.87
N LEU A 329 -8.83 -8.34 -7.31
CA LEU A 329 -7.66 -8.54 -6.46
C LEU A 329 -6.47 -8.90 -7.35
N HIS A 330 -5.39 -8.15 -7.26
CA HIS A 330 -4.17 -8.47 -8.02
C HIS A 330 -3.12 -9.08 -7.11
N ILE A 331 -2.73 -10.33 -7.37
CA ILE A 331 -1.59 -10.99 -6.75
C ILE A 331 -0.43 -10.92 -7.74
N VAL A 332 0.51 -10.01 -7.48
CA VAL A 332 1.64 -9.79 -8.37
C VAL A 332 2.84 -10.59 -7.90
N ASN A 333 3.19 -11.61 -8.66
CA ASN A 333 4.38 -12.40 -8.47
C ASN A 333 5.61 -11.69 -9.04
N ILE A 334 6.59 -11.43 -8.18
CA ILE A 334 7.85 -10.74 -8.50
C ILE A 334 8.98 -11.74 -8.34
N ASP A 335 9.84 -11.86 -9.37
CA ASP A 335 11.02 -12.70 -9.28
C ASP A 335 12.07 -12.04 -8.39
N GLY A 336 12.24 -12.55 -7.17
CA GLY A 336 13.20 -12.07 -6.20
C GLY A 336 14.64 -12.55 -6.43
N THR A 337 14.91 -13.36 -7.45
CA THR A 337 16.25 -13.94 -7.70
C THR A 337 17.23 -12.96 -8.31
N GLY A 338 16.73 -11.97 -9.05
CA GLY A 338 17.52 -10.95 -9.73
C GLY A 338 18.31 -10.04 -8.78
N THR A 339 19.03 -9.12 -9.40
CA THR A 339 19.64 -7.97 -8.72
C THR A 339 18.56 -7.10 -8.08
N VAL A 340 18.96 -6.24 -7.13
CA VAL A 340 18.02 -5.31 -6.48
C VAL A 340 17.27 -4.45 -7.50
N GLU A 341 17.88 -4.16 -8.66
CA GLU A 341 17.32 -3.24 -9.64
C GLU A 341 16.35 -3.94 -10.56
N GLU A 342 16.67 -5.17 -11.00
CA GLU A 342 15.72 -6.01 -11.75
C GLU A 342 14.46 -6.30 -10.93
N VAL A 343 14.62 -6.64 -9.65
CA VAL A 343 13.48 -6.84 -8.74
C VAL A 343 12.70 -5.53 -8.54
N TRP A 344 13.39 -4.39 -8.52
CA TRP A 344 12.74 -3.08 -8.40
C TRP A 344 11.94 -2.74 -9.66
N ASP A 345 12.45 -2.99 -10.86
CA ASP A 345 11.74 -2.69 -12.11
C ASP A 345 10.38 -3.42 -12.17
N GLU A 346 10.35 -4.70 -11.77
CA GLU A 346 9.10 -5.47 -11.62
C GLU A 346 8.19 -4.90 -10.53
N THR A 347 8.77 -4.56 -9.38
CA THR A 347 8.04 -3.95 -8.26
C THR A 347 7.42 -2.61 -8.65
N GLU A 348 8.16 -1.78 -9.39
CA GLU A 348 7.74 -0.48 -9.88
C GLU A 348 6.61 -0.62 -10.89
N ALA A 349 6.71 -1.58 -11.82
CA ALA A 349 5.62 -1.88 -12.75
C ALA A 349 4.33 -2.28 -12.02
N ALA A 350 4.44 -3.11 -10.98
CA ALA A 350 3.31 -3.51 -10.14
C ALA A 350 2.69 -2.32 -9.40
N MET A 351 3.51 -1.50 -8.75
CA MET A 351 3.04 -0.31 -8.02
C MET A 351 2.42 0.73 -8.96
N ASN A 352 2.99 0.90 -10.16
CA ASN A 352 2.44 1.78 -11.20
C ASN A 352 1.04 1.36 -11.65
N ALA A 353 0.69 0.07 -11.61
CA ALA A 353 -0.67 -0.39 -11.90
C ALA A 353 -1.70 0.11 -10.86
N TYR A 354 -1.34 0.13 -9.57
CA TYR A 354 -2.20 0.69 -8.52
C TYR A 354 -2.32 2.21 -8.62
N VAL A 355 -1.21 2.90 -8.90
CA VAL A 355 -1.19 4.35 -9.11
C VAL A 355 -2.04 4.76 -10.32
N LYS A 356 -1.96 3.99 -11.41
CA LYS A 356 -2.80 4.18 -12.62
C LYS A 356 -4.29 4.20 -12.26
N ASN A 357 -4.74 3.29 -11.40
CA ASN A 357 -6.14 3.23 -10.95
C ASN A 357 -6.55 4.54 -10.26
N ASP A 358 -5.73 5.04 -9.32
CA ASP A 358 -6.02 6.28 -8.58
C ASP A 358 -6.07 7.51 -9.49
N ILE A 359 -5.13 7.61 -10.43
CA ILE A 359 -5.05 8.74 -11.37
C ILE A 359 -6.26 8.72 -12.32
N LEU A 360 -6.64 7.55 -12.83
CA LEU A 360 -7.79 7.44 -13.72
C LEU A 360 -9.10 7.71 -12.99
N THR A 361 -9.22 7.29 -11.73
CA THR A 361 -10.33 7.70 -10.85
C THR A 361 -10.39 9.21 -10.68
N ALA A 362 -9.28 9.85 -10.31
CA ALA A 362 -9.24 11.30 -10.12
C ALA A 362 -9.60 12.04 -11.42
N ASN A 363 -9.07 11.58 -12.55
CA ASN A 363 -9.37 12.13 -13.86
C ASN A 363 -10.85 11.95 -14.26
N MET A 364 -11.43 10.78 -14.00
CA MET A 364 -12.85 10.53 -14.27
C MET A 364 -13.75 11.37 -13.38
N ASN A 365 -13.42 11.54 -12.09
CA ASN A 365 -14.18 12.40 -11.18
C ASN A 365 -14.11 13.87 -11.60
N LEU A 366 -12.95 14.32 -12.09
CA LEU A 366 -12.80 15.65 -12.67
C LEU A 366 -13.70 15.82 -13.92
N LEU A 367 -13.77 14.82 -14.80
CA LEU A 367 -14.65 14.85 -15.97
C LEU A 367 -16.13 14.85 -15.58
N LYS A 368 -16.54 14.03 -14.60
CA LYS A 368 -17.91 14.04 -14.05
C LYS A 368 -18.28 15.40 -13.47
N ALA A 369 -17.35 16.06 -12.77
CA ALA A 369 -17.56 17.42 -12.24
C ALA A 369 -17.79 18.45 -13.36
N ILE A 370 -17.03 18.35 -14.46
CA ILE A 370 -17.25 19.18 -15.66
C ILE A 370 -18.62 18.92 -16.28
N GLU A 371 -18.97 17.66 -16.50
CA GLU A 371 -20.24 17.27 -17.14
C GLU A 371 -21.46 17.63 -16.30
N GLY A 372 -21.33 17.60 -14.98
CA GLY A 372 -22.35 18.03 -14.02
C GLY A 372 -22.37 19.54 -13.76
N GLY A 373 -21.42 20.31 -14.30
CA GLY A 373 -21.32 21.75 -14.02
C GLY A 373 -20.94 22.08 -12.57
N ASN A 374 -20.27 21.16 -11.85
CA ASN A 374 -19.88 21.35 -10.45
C ASN A 374 -18.47 21.93 -10.32
N LEU A 375 -18.38 23.27 -10.27
CA LEU A 375 -17.11 23.97 -10.09
C LEU A 375 -16.40 23.61 -8.78
N LYS A 376 -17.14 23.32 -7.71
CA LYS A 376 -16.55 23.03 -6.39
C LYS A 376 -15.77 21.71 -6.43
N ASP A 377 -16.36 20.67 -7.00
CA ASP A 377 -15.72 19.35 -7.10
C ASP A 377 -14.55 19.39 -8.10
N PHE A 378 -14.69 20.13 -9.19
CA PHE A 378 -13.60 20.38 -10.13
C PHE A 378 -12.42 21.08 -9.45
N ALA A 379 -12.69 22.15 -8.70
CA ALA A 379 -11.66 22.91 -7.99
C ALA A 379 -10.97 22.07 -6.90
N ALA A 380 -11.69 21.14 -6.24
CA ALA A 380 -11.11 20.24 -5.25
C ALA A 380 -10.09 19.25 -5.83
N LEU A 381 -10.12 19.01 -7.14
CA LEU A 381 -9.20 18.14 -7.88
C LEU A 381 -8.12 18.92 -8.65
N CYS A 382 -8.08 20.24 -8.53
CA CYS A 382 -7.13 21.10 -9.23
C CYS A 382 -6.21 21.79 -8.23
N ASP A 383 -4.91 21.85 -8.54
CA ASP A 383 -3.99 22.67 -7.77
C ASP A 383 -4.36 24.16 -7.89
N GLU A 384 -4.15 24.94 -6.82
CA GLU A 384 -4.44 26.38 -6.81
C GLU A 384 -3.68 27.14 -7.91
N GLN A 385 -2.56 26.60 -8.37
CA GLN A 385 -1.72 27.13 -9.43
C GLN A 385 -1.85 26.35 -10.75
N LEU A 386 -2.99 25.69 -11.01
CA LEU A 386 -3.27 24.94 -12.24
C LEU A 386 -2.76 25.69 -13.49
N LEU A 387 -1.76 25.12 -14.13
CA LEU A 387 -1.12 25.68 -15.30
C LEU A 387 -1.92 25.39 -16.57
N VAL A 388 -1.90 26.37 -17.45
CA VAL A 388 -2.55 26.33 -18.75
C VAL A 388 -1.48 26.50 -19.80
N GLU A 389 -1.26 25.47 -20.60
CA GLU A 389 -0.41 25.57 -21.79
C GLU A 389 -1.28 25.69 -23.04
N SER A 390 -1.92 26.85 -23.20
CA SER A 390 -2.67 27.19 -24.41
C SER A 390 -1.95 28.31 -25.16
N GLY A 391 -0.67 28.15 -25.49
CA GLY A 391 0.09 29.13 -26.31
C GLY A 391 0.06 30.61 -25.87
N SER A 392 -0.48 30.90 -24.68
CA SER A 392 -0.91 32.22 -24.22
C SER A 392 -0.33 32.46 -22.84
N LYS A 393 0.40 33.57 -22.68
CA LYS A 393 1.17 33.94 -21.48
C LYS A 393 0.30 34.41 -20.29
N THR A 394 -0.97 34.03 -20.21
CA THR A 394 -1.93 34.50 -19.19
C THR A 394 -2.30 33.38 -18.22
N LYS A 395 -1.97 33.58 -16.93
CA LYS A 395 -2.51 32.75 -15.83
C LYS A 395 -4.03 32.90 -15.82
N LYS A 396 -4.76 31.80 -15.99
CA LYS A 396 -6.22 31.77 -15.88
C LYS A 396 -6.61 31.22 -14.51
N SER A 397 -7.70 31.71 -13.93
CA SER A 397 -8.23 31.12 -12.70
C SER A 397 -8.85 29.75 -12.97
N ILE A 398 -9.01 28.93 -11.93
CA ILE A 398 -9.71 27.63 -12.02
C ILE A 398 -11.11 27.79 -12.63
N ALA A 399 -11.83 28.87 -12.27
CA ALA A 399 -13.14 29.19 -12.84
C ALA A 399 -13.06 29.47 -14.35
N ASP A 400 -12.09 30.27 -14.79
CA ASP A 400 -11.89 30.55 -16.21
C ASP A 400 -11.53 29.28 -17.01
N ILE A 401 -10.81 28.34 -16.41
CA ILE A 401 -10.47 27.04 -17.01
C ILE A 401 -11.71 26.17 -17.10
N PHE A 402 -12.53 26.14 -16.05
CA PHE A 402 -13.79 25.41 -16.02
C PHE A 402 -14.77 25.90 -17.11
N GLU A 403 -14.79 27.20 -17.37
CA GLU A 403 -15.58 27.80 -18.45
C GLU A 403 -15.13 27.42 -19.87
N TRP A 404 -13.91 26.89 -20.08
CA TRP A 404 -13.53 26.36 -21.39
C TRP A 404 -14.27 25.08 -21.76
N TYR A 405 -14.83 24.40 -20.78
CA TYR A 405 -15.60 23.19 -20.99
C TYR A 405 -17.04 23.57 -21.33
N GLU A 406 -17.72 22.72 -22.09
CA GLU A 406 -19.00 23.03 -22.75
C GLU A 406 -20.21 23.10 -21.79
N GLY A 407 -20.02 23.46 -20.52
CA GLY A 407 -21.05 23.49 -19.48
C GLY A 407 -21.70 22.12 -19.21
N PRO A 408 -22.79 22.04 -18.42
CA PRO A 408 -23.46 20.79 -18.10
C PRO A 408 -24.08 20.14 -19.33
N ILE A 409 -24.00 18.81 -19.45
CA ILE A 409 -24.62 18.11 -20.58
C ILE A 409 -26.15 18.16 -20.43
N SER A 410 -26.87 18.65 -21.45
CA SER A 410 -28.32 18.52 -21.52
C SER A 410 -28.71 17.06 -21.72
N ASP A 411 -29.83 16.63 -21.14
CA ASP A 411 -30.33 15.26 -21.18
C ASP A 411 -30.18 14.60 -22.57
N GLY A 412 -29.28 13.61 -22.67
CA GLY A 412 -29.16 12.71 -23.83
C GLY A 412 -27.88 12.81 -24.67
N ALA A 413 -27.00 13.81 -24.47
CA ALA A 413 -25.68 13.81 -25.09
C ALA A 413 -24.66 13.12 -24.16
N SER A 414 -23.75 12.28 -24.70
CA SER A 414 -22.65 11.69 -23.93
C SER A 414 -21.33 12.09 -24.57
N SER A 415 -20.36 12.49 -23.75
CA SER A 415 -18.98 12.59 -24.22
C SER A 415 -18.40 11.17 -24.28
N SER A 416 -17.56 10.90 -25.29
CA SER A 416 -16.86 9.62 -25.41
C SER A 416 -15.36 9.84 -25.32
N ILE A 417 -14.67 8.85 -24.73
CA ILE A 417 -13.23 8.86 -24.51
C ILE A 417 -12.60 7.75 -25.32
N SER A 418 -11.48 8.03 -25.98
CA SER A 418 -10.71 7.04 -26.74
C SER A 418 -9.22 7.37 -26.74
N ASN A 419 -8.39 6.43 -27.20
CA ASN A 419 -6.93 6.61 -27.36
C ASN A 419 -6.23 7.07 -26.07
N ALA A 420 -6.70 6.59 -24.92
CA ALA A 420 -6.14 6.98 -23.65
C ALA A 420 -4.72 6.45 -23.46
N LYS A 421 -3.87 7.24 -22.79
CA LYS A 421 -2.51 6.90 -22.38
C LYS A 421 -2.23 7.48 -21.00
N VAL A 422 -1.56 6.68 -20.17
CA VAL A 422 -1.09 7.09 -18.84
C VAL A 422 0.41 6.87 -18.77
N SER A 423 1.14 7.87 -18.31
CA SER A 423 2.57 7.79 -18.00
C SER A 423 2.78 8.20 -16.56
N ILE A 424 3.42 7.37 -15.75
CA ILE A 424 3.73 7.65 -14.34
C ILE A 424 5.22 8.01 -14.23
N GLN A 425 5.54 8.97 -13.39
CA GLN A 425 6.90 9.46 -13.14
C GLN A 425 7.12 9.55 -11.64
N ASP A 426 8.18 8.90 -11.17
CA ASP A 426 8.61 8.87 -9.75
C ASP A 426 7.49 8.45 -8.76
N GLY A 427 6.47 7.73 -9.23
CA GLY A 427 5.32 7.25 -8.44
C GLY A 427 4.35 8.32 -7.92
N ILE A 428 4.71 9.61 -7.98
CA ILE A 428 3.92 10.74 -7.45
C ILE A 428 3.52 11.76 -8.51
N LYS A 429 3.98 11.60 -9.76
CA LYS A 429 3.57 12.43 -10.90
C LYS A 429 3.03 11.57 -12.02
N ALA A 430 2.11 12.10 -12.80
CA ALA A 430 1.61 11.40 -13.96
C ALA A 430 1.08 12.31 -15.07
N LEU A 431 1.12 11.80 -16.29
CA LEU A 431 0.52 12.40 -17.47
C LEU A 431 -0.61 11.50 -17.97
N VAL A 432 -1.80 12.07 -18.11
CA VAL A 432 -2.97 11.39 -18.69
C VAL A 432 -3.35 12.10 -19.99
N SER A 433 -3.34 11.39 -21.10
CA SER A 433 -3.69 11.93 -22.43
C SER A 433 -4.79 11.09 -23.07
N TYR A 434 -5.82 11.71 -23.63
CA TYR A 434 -6.94 11.01 -24.26
C TYR A 434 -7.67 11.90 -25.26
N ASP A 435 -8.43 11.28 -26.15
CA ASP A 435 -9.30 11.95 -27.11
C ASP A 435 -10.70 12.00 -26.54
N ARG A 436 -11.27 13.20 -26.45
CA ARG A 436 -12.63 13.42 -26.01
C ARG A 436 -13.48 13.97 -27.15
N THR A 437 -14.57 13.27 -27.45
CA THR A 437 -15.61 13.78 -28.35
C THR A 437 -16.52 14.71 -27.56
N THR A 438 -16.56 15.98 -27.95
CA THR A 438 -17.39 16.99 -27.29
C THR A 438 -18.85 16.92 -27.75
N LYS A 439 -19.74 17.69 -27.11
CA LYS A 439 -21.19 17.65 -27.41
C LYS A 439 -21.50 18.06 -28.84
N VAL A 440 -20.67 18.94 -29.41
CA VAL A 440 -20.81 19.40 -30.80
C VAL A 440 -20.15 18.45 -31.80
N GLY A 441 -19.71 17.27 -31.35
CA GLY A 441 -19.06 16.26 -32.19
C GLY A 441 -17.60 16.57 -32.54
N LYS A 442 -17.01 17.60 -31.93
CA LYS A 442 -15.60 17.94 -32.12
C LYS A 442 -14.73 16.97 -31.34
N ILE A 443 -13.61 16.53 -31.91
CA ILE A 443 -12.64 15.70 -31.19
C ILE A 443 -11.52 16.61 -30.70
N ILE A 444 -11.21 16.52 -29.40
CA ILE A 444 -10.15 17.29 -28.77
C ILE A 444 -9.25 16.31 -28.02
N ARG A 445 -7.93 16.43 -28.22
CA ARG A 445 -6.95 15.76 -27.38
C ARG A 445 -6.76 16.57 -26.11
N GLU A 446 -7.06 15.96 -24.97
CA GLU A 446 -6.78 16.52 -23.65
C GLU A 446 -5.57 15.83 -23.05
N THR A 447 -4.63 16.60 -22.53
CA THR A 447 -3.48 16.09 -21.79
C THR A 447 -3.40 16.81 -20.45
N ARG A 448 -3.33 16.03 -19.36
CA ARG A 448 -3.33 16.52 -17.99
C ARG A 448 -2.12 15.99 -17.25
N GLU A 449 -1.47 16.89 -16.52
CA GLU A 449 -0.43 16.53 -15.56
C GLU A 449 -1.05 16.49 -14.17
N TRP A 450 -0.71 15.44 -13.43
CA TRP A 450 -1.19 15.16 -12.09
C TRP A 450 -0.01 15.02 -11.14
N GLU A 451 -0.14 15.58 -9.94
CA GLU A 451 0.81 15.39 -8.84
C GLU A 451 0.07 14.94 -7.59
N HIS A 452 0.68 14.05 -6.82
CA HIS A 452 0.12 13.58 -5.56
C HIS A 452 0.40 14.60 -4.46
N GLY A 453 -0.65 15.27 -3.98
CA GLY A 453 -0.60 16.27 -2.94
C GLY A 453 -1.30 15.84 -1.65
N PRO A 454 -1.51 16.78 -0.70
CA PRO A 454 -2.01 16.50 0.66
C PRO A 454 -3.45 15.96 0.69
N THR A 455 -4.23 16.22 -0.35
CA THR A 455 -5.62 15.75 -0.49
C THR A 455 -5.75 14.57 -1.44
N GLY A 456 -4.64 14.07 -2.01
CA GLY A 456 -4.62 13.03 -3.04
C GLY A 456 -4.07 13.57 -4.37
N TRP A 457 -4.45 12.95 -5.48
CA TRP A 457 -4.03 13.37 -6.81
C TRP A 457 -4.70 14.68 -7.23
N MET A 458 -3.88 15.65 -7.61
CA MET A 458 -4.29 16.99 -8.03
C MET A 458 -3.85 17.24 -9.47
N CYS A 459 -4.76 17.76 -10.30
CA CYS A 459 -4.44 18.22 -11.64
C CYS A 459 -3.64 19.52 -11.53
N VAL A 460 -2.40 19.52 -12.02
CA VAL A 460 -1.49 20.68 -11.94
C VAL A 460 -1.31 21.38 -13.28
N SER A 461 -1.58 20.69 -14.39
CA SER A 461 -1.53 21.28 -15.73
C SER A 461 -2.57 20.66 -16.66
N VAL A 462 -3.13 21.47 -17.56
CA VAL A 462 -4.01 20.98 -18.62
C VAL A 462 -3.68 21.63 -19.97
N ARG A 463 -3.64 20.78 -21.01
CA ARG A 463 -3.50 21.15 -22.41
C ARG A 463 -4.64 20.57 -23.23
N ARG A 464 -5.16 21.34 -24.19
CA ARG A 464 -6.21 20.93 -25.12
C ARG A 464 -5.79 21.26 -26.54
N GLU A 465 -5.84 20.28 -27.43
CA GLU A 465 -5.46 20.39 -28.84
C GLU A 465 -6.60 19.86 -29.72
N ASP A 466 -6.94 20.60 -30.78
CA ASP A 466 -7.94 20.16 -31.74
C ASP A 466 -7.36 19.06 -32.64
N LEU A 467 -8.13 18.00 -32.91
CA LEU A 467 -7.73 16.87 -33.76
C LEU A 467 -8.40 16.87 -35.14
#